data_AF-A0A6I9V3T4-F1
#
_entry.id   AF-A0A6I9V3T4-F1
#
_cell.length_a   1.000
_cell.length_b   1.000
_cell.length_c   1.000
_cell.angle_alpha   90.00
_cell.angle_beta   90.00
_cell.angle_gamma   90.00
#
_symmetry.space_group_name_H-M   'P 1'
#
loop_
_entity.id
_entity.type
_entity.pdbx_description
1 polymer ?
#
loop_
_entity_poly.entity_id
_entity_poly.type
_entity_poly.pdbx_seq_one_letter_code
_entity_poly.pdbx_strand_id
1 'polypeptide(L)'
;MSQERSVSSKNPNLDEMFSDFLYHLAVNVPDTKNTADIKKQYGHIKAILGERVARSAQFDERLRKDLIACTEAADAEEQNAWDIIEGNTMGTDCFYEGQGRLDGASCTKANGEPYTVDDKLNFLKRCHDECGIRNIEMEAPMFAALTLHCGIRAADVCVTLLNRLEGDQVKSTKAQLKDFEERPFKLVSRFIRRYIINSA
;
A
#
# COMPACT_ATOMS: atom_id res chain seq x y z
N MET A 1 24.08 -30.96 -22.57
CA MET A 1 23.29 -30.33 -23.64
C MET A 1 21.94 -29.92 -23.05
N SER A 2 21.87 -28.72 -22.48
CA SER A 2 20.62 -28.15 -21.96
C SER A 2 19.92 -27.41 -23.09
N GLN A 3 18.76 -27.92 -23.53
CA GLN A 3 17.88 -27.19 -24.44
C GLN A 3 17.23 -26.05 -23.66
N GLU A 4 17.60 -24.81 -23.99
CA GLU A 4 16.85 -23.61 -23.61
C GLU A 4 15.44 -23.70 -24.20
N ARG A 5 14.43 -23.82 -23.34
CA ARG A 5 13.03 -23.59 -23.74
C ARG A 5 12.82 -22.08 -23.78
N SER A 6 13.07 -21.45 -24.92
CA SER A 6 12.58 -20.10 -25.17
C SER A 6 11.05 -20.13 -25.24
N VAL A 7 10.38 -19.49 -24.28
CA VAL A 7 8.94 -19.26 -24.37
C VAL A 7 8.73 -18.18 -25.43
N SER A 8 8.39 -18.61 -26.65
CA SER A 8 8.02 -17.73 -27.75
C SER A 8 6.71 -17.04 -27.40
N SER A 9 6.76 -15.76 -27.03
CA SER A 9 5.57 -14.94 -26.89
C SER A 9 4.93 -14.71 -28.27
N LYS A 10 3.61 -14.78 -28.37
CA LYS A 10 2.85 -14.68 -29.63
C LYS A 10 2.43 -13.25 -29.98
N ASN A 11 3.12 -12.22 -29.46
CA ASN A 11 2.76 -10.84 -29.76
C ASN A 11 3.52 -10.39 -31.03
N PRO A 12 2.84 -10.22 -32.18
CA PRO A 12 3.48 -9.88 -33.44
C PRO A 12 4.05 -8.45 -33.46
N ASN A 13 3.74 -7.62 -32.45
CA ASN A 13 4.23 -6.25 -32.37
C ASN A 13 5.51 -6.11 -31.51
N LEU A 14 5.97 -7.18 -30.85
CA LEU A 14 7.18 -7.12 -30.00
C LEU A 14 8.45 -6.85 -30.81
N ASP A 15 8.54 -7.39 -32.02
CA ASP A 15 9.71 -7.22 -32.88
C ASP A 15 9.82 -5.80 -33.48
N GLU A 16 8.73 -5.03 -33.45
CA GLU A 16 8.70 -3.62 -33.88
C GLU A 16 8.91 -2.63 -32.71
N MET A 17 8.93 -3.11 -31.47
CA MET A 17 9.14 -2.29 -30.28
C MET A 17 10.64 -2.12 -29.99
N PHE A 18 11.14 -0.88 -30.06
CA PHE A 18 12.53 -0.55 -29.70
C PHE A 18 12.81 -0.59 -28.18
N SER A 19 11.77 -0.68 -27.34
CA SER A 19 11.88 -0.91 -25.90
C SER A 19 10.61 -1.56 -25.34
N ASP A 20 10.77 -2.63 -24.56
CA ASP A 20 9.72 -3.23 -23.76
C ASP A 20 9.66 -2.53 -22.39
N PHE A 21 8.50 -1.95 -22.04
CA PHE A 21 8.28 -1.35 -20.74
C PHE A 21 7.64 -2.39 -19.83
N LEU A 22 8.45 -3.33 -19.34
CA LEU A 22 8.01 -4.25 -18.30
C LEU A 22 7.72 -3.42 -17.05
N TYR A 23 6.42 -3.26 -16.73
CA TYR A 23 5.92 -2.47 -15.62
C TYR A 23 6.24 -3.09 -14.26
N HIS A 24 7.49 -2.99 -13.81
CA HIS A 24 7.88 -3.10 -12.40
C HIS A 24 9.25 -2.41 -12.24
N LEU A 25 9.30 -1.08 -12.19
CA LEU A 25 10.56 -0.38 -11.92
C LEU A 25 10.58 0.15 -10.48
N ALA A 26 11.39 -0.53 -9.69
CA ALA A 26 11.80 -0.22 -8.33
C ALA A 26 12.21 1.25 -8.15
N VAL A 27 11.86 1.80 -7.00
CA VAL A 27 12.36 3.09 -6.51
C VAL A 27 13.86 2.96 -6.23
N ASN A 28 14.71 3.44 -7.14
CA ASN A 28 16.11 3.71 -6.84
C ASN A 28 16.18 5.01 -6.01
N VAL A 29 16.67 4.93 -4.77
CA VAL A 29 17.00 6.09 -3.93
C VAL A 29 18.46 6.47 -4.22
N PRO A 30 18.73 7.55 -4.98
CA PRO A 30 20.08 7.83 -5.48
C PRO A 30 21.06 8.29 -4.39
N ASP A 31 20.54 8.82 -3.28
CA ASP A 31 21.35 9.31 -2.16
C ASP A 31 20.65 9.04 -0.82
N THR A 32 21.06 7.97 -0.14
CA THR A 32 20.54 7.58 1.17
C THR A 32 21.02 8.46 2.33
N LYS A 33 21.91 9.43 2.07
CA LYS A 33 22.46 10.36 3.07
C LYS A 33 21.83 11.74 3.04
N ASN A 34 21.06 12.07 1.99
CA ASN A 34 20.31 13.32 1.87
C ASN A 34 18.79 13.07 1.89
N THR A 35 18.20 13.16 3.08
CA THR A 35 16.76 12.91 3.29
C THR A 35 15.85 14.05 2.80
N ALA A 36 16.41 15.16 2.30
CA ALA A 36 15.62 16.28 1.78
C ALA A 36 14.81 15.91 0.53
N ASP A 37 15.34 15.03 -0.32
CA ASP A 37 14.63 14.52 -1.50
C ASP A 37 13.55 13.50 -1.11
N ILE A 38 13.78 12.69 -0.07
CA ILE A 38 12.79 11.77 0.49
C ILE A 38 11.59 12.56 1.04
N LYS A 39 11.83 13.71 1.69
CA LYS A 39 10.77 14.62 2.18
C LYS A 39 10.00 15.33 1.07
N LYS A 40 10.59 15.48 -0.12
CA LYS A 40 9.90 16.01 -1.32
C LYS A 40 9.18 14.90 -2.11
N GLN A 41 9.51 13.63 -1.86
CA GLN A 41 9.11 12.42 -2.59
C GLN A 41 7.91 11.66 -1.99
N TYR A 42 7.05 12.27 -1.17
CA TYR A 42 5.81 11.62 -0.68
C TYR A 42 4.72 11.44 -1.77
N GLY A 43 5.13 11.24 -3.02
CA GLY A 43 4.27 11.07 -4.17
C GLY A 43 4.48 9.72 -4.84
N HIS A 44 3.50 9.32 -5.64
CA HIS A 44 3.66 8.15 -6.49
C HIS A 44 4.60 8.48 -7.66
N ILE A 45 5.62 7.63 -7.86
CA ILE A 45 6.58 7.76 -8.97
C ILE A 45 6.13 6.85 -10.12
N LYS A 46 6.01 7.40 -11.33
CA LYS A 46 5.77 6.63 -12.56
C LYS A 46 6.84 6.94 -13.58
N ALA A 47 7.19 5.96 -14.39
CA ALA A 47 7.83 6.21 -15.68
C ALA A 47 6.75 6.61 -16.69
N ILE A 48 6.89 7.78 -17.30
CA ILE A 48 6.04 8.23 -18.41
C ILE A 48 6.97 8.49 -19.58
N LEU A 49 6.85 7.69 -20.65
CA LEU A 49 7.71 7.78 -21.82
C LEU A 49 9.22 7.69 -21.46
N GLY A 50 9.57 6.85 -20.49
CA GLY A 50 10.95 6.70 -20.00
C GLY A 50 11.40 7.76 -18.98
N GLU A 51 10.59 8.79 -18.72
CA GLU A 51 10.91 9.84 -17.75
C GLU A 51 10.29 9.58 -16.38
N ARG A 52 11.05 9.86 -15.32
CA ARG A 52 10.57 9.74 -13.94
C ARG A 52 9.67 10.92 -13.59
N VAL A 53 8.41 10.65 -13.33
CA VAL A 53 7.40 11.65 -12.93
C VAL A 53 6.91 11.34 -11.52
N ALA A 54 7.04 12.31 -10.62
CA ALA A 54 6.48 12.25 -9.27
C ALA A 54 5.15 13.01 -9.20
N ARG A 55 4.15 12.42 -8.54
CA ARG A 55 2.83 13.05 -8.31
C ARG A 55 2.45 12.96 -6.84
N SER A 56 1.93 14.05 -6.27
CA SER A 56 1.41 14.04 -4.90
C SER A 56 0.37 12.92 -4.72
N ALA A 57 0.46 12.18 -3.62
CA ALA A 57 -0.46 11.10 -3.27
C ALA A 57 -1.17 11.47 -1.96
N GLN A 58 -2.32 12.12 -2.09
CA GLN A 58 -3.12 12.56 -0.94
C GLN A 58 -4.59 12.22 -1.17
N PHE A 59 -5.24 11.73 -0.12
CA PHE A 59 -6.68 11.53 -0.08
C PHE A 59 -7.40 12.79 0.41
N ASP A 60 -8.69 12.90 0.08
CA ASP A 60 -9.48 14.08 0.40
C ASP A 60 -9.76 14.18 1.92
N GLU A 61 -9.34 15.27 2.54
CA GLU A 61 -9.47 15.48 3.99
C GLU A 61 -10.93 15.49 4.45
N ARG A 62 -11.86 16.00 3.63
CA ARG A 62 -13.29 16.07 3.98
C ARG A 62 -13.90 14.68 3.96
N LEU A 63 -13.66 13.92 2.89
CA LEU A 63 -14.13 12.55 2.76
C LEU A 63 -13.61 11.67 3.90
N ARG A 64 -12.34 11.85 4.29
CA ARG A 64 -11.76 11.19 5.46
C ARG A 64 -12.52 11.54 6.75
N LYS A 65 -12.81 12.83 7.01
CA LYS A 65 -13.58 13.25 8.20
C LYS A 65 -15.00 12.70 8.18
N ASP A 66 -15.65 12.68 7.01
CA ASP A 66 -17.00 12.16 6.85
C ASP A 66 -17.06 10.65 7.13
N LEU A 67 -16.04 9.89 6.68
CA LEU A 67 -15.89 8.47 6.99
C LEU A 67 -15.70 8.23 8.50
N ILE A 68 -14.83 9.00 9.16
CA ILE A 68 -14.63 8.88 10.61
C ILE A 68 -15.93 9.20 11.38
N ALA A 69 -16.71 10.17 10.92
CA ALA A 69 -18.02 10.50 11.49
C ALA A 69 -19.10 9.41 11.29
N CYS A 70 -18.83 8.39 10.47
CA CYS A 70 -19.69 7.21 10.26
C CYS A 70 -19.32 6.02 11.15
N THR A 71 -18.37 6.19 12.08
CA THR A 71 -18.10 5.22 13.15
C THR A 71 -19.27 5.19 14.14
N GLU A 72 -19.76 4.02 14.53
CA GLU A 72 -20.85 3.89 15.51
C GLU A 72 -20.29 3.59 16.91
N ALA A 73 -20.88 4.18 17.95
CA ALA A 73 -20.48 3.90 19.34
C ALA A 73 -20.65 2.42 19.72
N ALA A 74 -21.61 1.72 19.12
CA ALA A 74 -21.81 0.29 19.30
C ALA A 74 -20.61 -0.55 18.82
N ASP A 75 -19.87 -0.09 17.80
CA ASP A 75 -18.62 -0.76 17.37
C ASP A 75 -17.49 -0.60 18.40
N ALA A 76 -17.64 0.26 19.42
CA ALA A 76 -16.70 0.46 20.51
C ALA A 76 -17.17 -0.17 21.84
N GLU A 77 -18.46 -0.50 21.97
CA GLU A 77 -19.08 -0.96 23.21
C GLU A 77 -19.49 -2.45 23.22
N GLU A 78 -19.57 -3.13 22.07
CA GLU A 78 -19.86 -4.56 22.00
C GLU A 78 -18.61 -5.47 22.16
N GLN A 79 -18.82 -6.74 22.54
CA GLN A 79 -17.78 -7.78 22.63
C GLN A 79 -17.09 -8.13 21.28
N ASN A 80 -17.51 -7.51 20.17
CA ASN A 80 -16.87 -7.57 18.85
C ASN A 80 -16.33 -6.20 18.40
N ALA A 81 -16.00 -5.31 19.34
CA ALA A 81 -15.51 -3.97 19.04
C ALA A 81 -14.23 -4.01 18.19
N TRP A 82 -14.20 -3.20 17.14
CA TRP A 82 -13.04 -3.05 16.27
C TRP A 82 -12.70 -1.58 16.09
N ASP A 83 -11.42 -1.28 16.22
CA ASP A 83 -10.96 0.10 16.17
C ASP A 83 -10.94 0.63 14.74
N ILE A 84 -11.46 1.85 14.58
CA ILE A 84 -11.31 2.65 13.37
C ILE A 84 -10.35 3.77 13.70
N ILE A 85 -9.18 3.76 13.07
CA ILE A 85 -8.16 4.78 13.27
C ILE A 85 -7.84 5.48 11.96
N GLU A 86 -7.42 6.73 12.09
CA GLU A 86 -6.77 7.47 11.01
C GLU A 86 -5.26 7.26 11.09
N GLY A 87 -4.63 7.06 9.93
CA GLY A 87 -3.18 6.98 9.83
C GLY A 87 -2.71 7.06 8.39
N ASN A 88 -1.40 7.20 8.21
CA ASN A 88 -0.81 7.13 6.89
C ASN A 88 -0.71 5.66 6.44
N THR A 89 -0.92 5.42 5.14
CA THR A 89 -0.73 4.11 4.50
C THR A 89 0.61 4.08 3.76
N MET A 90 1.43 3.05 4.00
CA MET A 90 2.60 2.79 3.15
C MET A 90 2.21 1.86 2.01
N GLY A 91 2.28 2.35 0.77
CA GLY A 91 2.16 1.50 -0.42
C GLY A 91 3.50 0.93 -0.86
N THR A 92 3.49 -0.32 -1.31
CA THR A 92 4.69 -1.06 -1.74
C THR A 92 4.45 -1.82 -3.04
N ASP A 93 5.46 -1.93 -3.90
CA ASP A 93 5.33 -2.68 -5.16
C ASP A 93 5.54 -4.19 -5.01
N CYS A 94 5.98 -4.63 -3.84
CA CYS A 94 6.32 -6.03 -3.55
C CYS A 94 5.85 -6.42 -2.15
N PHE A 95 5.04 -7.49 -2.08
CA PHE A 95 4.48 -7.98 -0.84
C PHE A 95 5.54 -8.44 0.17
N TYR A 96 6.65 -9.04 -0.29
CA TYR A 96 7.70 -9.61 0.58
C TYR A 96 8.77 -8.58 0.94
N GLU A 97 9.81 -8.45 0.12
CA GLU A 97 10.96 -7.58 0.41
C GLU A 97 10.55 -6.10 0.49
N GLY A 98 9.59 -5.68 -0.35
CA GLY A 98 9.05 -4.31 -0.32
C GLY A 98 8.37 -3.97 1.01
N GLN A 99 7.83 -4.95 1.72
CA GLN A 99 7.27 -4.78 3.06
C GLN A 99 8.22 -5.26 4.17
N GLY A 100 9.47 -5.61 3.87
CA GLY A 100 10.46 -6.09 4.84
C GLY A 100 10.12 -7.42 5.49
N ARG A 101 9.38 -8.32 4.80
CA ARG A 101 9.01 -9.64 5.35
C ARG A 101 10.18 -10.61 5.30
N LEU A 102 10.26 -11.53 6.26
CA LEU A 102 11.33 -12.55 6.33
C LEU A 102 10.89 -13.95 5.88
N ASP A 103 9.69 -14.06 5.30
CA ASP A 103 9.07 -15.31 4.88
C ASP A 103 8.87 -15.38 3.36
N GLY A 104 9.61 -14.57 2.61
CA GLY A 104 9.68 -14.61 1.15
C GLY A 104 10.73 -15.59 0.65
N ALA A 105 10.69 -15.87 -0.66
CA ALA A 105 11.73 -16.65 -1.32
C ALA A 105 13.08 -15.92 -1.39
N SER A 106 13.06 -14.57 -1.36
CA SER A 106 14.22 -13.69 -1.25
C SER A 106 14.03 -12.75 -0.07
N CYS A 107 15.14 -12.42 0.61
CA CYS A 107 15.18 -11.51 1.75
C CYS A 107 16.51 -10.76 1.77
N THR A 108 16.74 -9.89 0.78
CA THR A 108 18.05 -9.28 0.54
C THR A 108 17.99 -7.75 0.47
N LYS A 109 19.01 -7.10 1.02
CA LYS A 109 19.23 -5.65 0.94
C LYS A 109 19.79 -5.25 -0.43
N ALA A 110 19.76 -3.96 -0.73
CA ALA A 110 20.32 -3.43 -1.98
C ALA A 110 21.82 -3.73 -2.20
N ASN A 111 22.58 -3.99 -1.13
CA ASN A 111 23.99 -4.37 -1.20
C ASN A 111 24.22 -5.89 -1.37
N GLY A 112 23.17 -6.68 -1.55
CA GLY A 112 23.26 -8.14 -1.72
C GLY A 112 23.30 -8.95 -0.42
N GLU A 113 23.31 -8.30 0.74
CA GLU A 113 23.32 -8.99 2.04
C GLU A 113 21.90 -9.31 2.53
N PRO A 114 21.66 -10.44 3.21
CA PRO A 114 20.37 -10.70 3.84
C PRO A 114 19.99 -9.64 4.87
N TYR A 115 18.70 -9.27 4.95
CA TYR A 115 18.21 -8.47 6.08
C TYR A 115 17.71 -9.36 7.23
N THR A 116 17.84 -8.85 8.45
CA THR A 116 17.51 -9.58 9.68
C THR A 116 16.15 -9.14 10.25
N VAL A 117 15.72 -9.80 11.33
CA VAL A 117 14.56 -9.38 12.14
C VAL A 117 14.76 -7.96 12.67
N ASP A 118 15.97 -7.61 13.11
CA ASP A 118 16.25 -6.27 13.64
C ASP A 118 16.16 -5.21 12.55
N ASP A 119 16.67 -5.49 11.34
CA ASP A 119 16.53 -4.59 10.19
C ASP A 119 15.04 -4.32 9.88
N LYS A 120 14.23 -5.37 9.81
CA LYS A 120 12.78 -5.29 9.62
C LYS A 120 12.14 -4.43 10.72
N LEU A 121 12.38 -4.74 12.00
CA LEU A 121 11.73 -4.06 13.11
C LEU A 121 12.15 -2.59 13.19
N ASN A 122 13.41 -2.28 12.93
CA ASN A 122 13.89 -0.90 12.88
C ASN A 122 13.22 -0.12 11.74
N PHE A 123 13.08 -0.72 10.56
CA PHE A 123 12.33 -0.12 9.45
C PHE A 123 10.86 0.13 9.81
N LEU A 124 10.15 -0.89 10.31
CA LEU A 124 8.73 -0.77 10.66
C LEU A 124 8.47 0.25 11.78
N LYS A 125 9.33 0.27 12.81
CA LYS A 125 9.24 1.26 13.89
C LYS A 125 9.44 2.68 13.37
N ARG A 126 10.43 2.90 12.49
CA ARG A 126 10.60 4.21 11.84
C ARG A 126 9.36 4.64 11.04
N CYS A 127 8.79 3.73 10.24
CA CYS A 127 7.55 4.02 9.53
C CYS A 127 6.40 4.40 10.49
N HIS A 128 6.26 3.66 11.59
CA HIS A 128 5.20 3.88 12.57
C HIS A 128 5.38 5.18 13.38
N ASP A 129 6.57 5.39 13.95
CA ASP A 129 6.86 6.43 14.93
C ASP A 129 7.21 7.77 14.27
N GLU A 130 7.98 7.76 13.18
CA GLU A 130 8.46 8.99 12.52
C GLU A 130 7.52 9.45 11.40
N CYS A 131 6.86 8.51 10.70
CA CYS A 131 6.05 8.81 9.51
C CYS A 131 4.53 8.66 9.75
N GLY A 132 4.11 8.24 10.95
CA GLY A 132 2.70 8.06 11.28
C GLY A 132 2.01 6.95 10.48
N ILE A 133 2.77 5.99 9.94
CA ILE A 133 2.22 4.86 9.19
C ILE A 133 1.48 3.92 10.14
N ARG A 134 0.30 3.45 9.73
CA ARG A 134 -0.52 2.52 10.52
C ARG A 134 -0.83 1.21 9.81
N ASN A 135 -0.74 1.18 8.48
CA ASN A 135 -0.89 -0.03 7.67
C ASN A 135 0.04 0.00 6.44
N ILE A 136 0.15 -1.16 5.79
CA ILE A 136 0.97 -1.38 4.60
C ILE A 136 0.14 -2.17 3.59
N GLU A 137 0.08 -1.68 2.35
CA GLU A 137 -0.61 -2.33 1.21
C GLU A 137 0.12 -1.99 -0.10
N MET A 138 -0.53 -2.08 -1.27
CA MET A 138 0.15 -2.05 -2.57
C MET A 138 -0.47 -1.10 -3.61
N GLU A 139 -1.61 -0.47 -3.33
CA GLU A 139 -2.40 0.28 -4.30
C GLU A 139 -2.61 1.76 -3.92
N ALA A 140 -2.58 2.10 -2.62
CA ALA A 140 -3.07 3.38 -2.11
C ALA A 140 -2.32 4.60 -2.68
N PRO A 141 -0.98 4.64 -2.77
CA PRO A 141 -0.29 5.82 -3.32
C PRO A 141 -0.64 6.06 -4.79
N MET A 142 -0.81 4.99 -5.56
CA MET A 142 -1.16 5.07 -6.98
C MET A 142 -2.58 5.58 -7.15
N PHE A 143 -3.51 5.02 -6.38
CA PHE A 143 -4.90 5.41 -6.37
C PHE A 143 -5.08 6.87 -5.93
N ALA A 144 -4.42 7.29 -4.85
CA ALA A 144 -4.43 8.67 -4.36
C ALA A 144 -3.87 9.65 -5.41
N ALA A 145 -2.71 9.33 -6.00
CA ALA A 145 -2.09 10.21 -6.98
C ALA A 145 -2.92 10.34 -8.27
N LEU A 146 -3.54 9.25 -8.74
CA LEU A 146 -4.39 9.29 -9.92
C LEU A 146 -5.66 10.10 -9.66
N THR A 147 -6.37 9.80 -8.58
CA THR A 147 -7.65 10.46 -8.26
C THR A 147 -7.45 11.95 -8.01
N LEU A 148 -6.42 12.33 -7.25
CA LEU A 148 -6.03 13.73 -7.06
C LEU A 148 -5.72 14.42 -8.38
N HIS A 149 -4.94 13.78 -9.26
CA HIS A 149 -4.60 14.34 -10.57
C HIS A 149 -5.83 14.55 -11.46
N CYS A 150 -6.84 13.69 -11.34
CA CYS A 150 -8.10 13.79 -12.07
C CYS A 150 -9.15 14.70 -11.40
N GLY A 151 -8.83 15.33 -10.25
CA GLY A 151 -9.79 16.15 -9.50
C GLY A 151 -10.92 15.34 -8.85
N ILE A 152 -10.70 14.05 -8.60
CA ILE A 152 -11.66 13.13 -7.98
C ILE A 152 -11.34 13.02 -6.49
N ARG A 153 -12.34 13.26 -5.63
CA ARG A 153 -12.22 12.99 -4.19
C ARG A 153 -12.18 11.48 -3.95
N ALA A 154 -11.15 11.03 -3.25
CA ALA A 154 -10.95 9.62 -2.93
C ALA A 154 -10.50 9.44 -1.49
N ALA A 155 -10.72 8.24 -0.96
CA ALA A 155 -10.27 7.78 0.34
C ALA A 155 -9.88 6.29 0.24
N ASP A 156 -9.02 5.87 1.15
CA ASP A 156 -8.60 4.48 1.33
C ASP A 156 -9.11 3.98 2.69
N VAL A 157 -9.74 2.81 2.69
CA VAL A 157 -10.31 2.17 3.89
C VAL A 157 -9.89 0.72 3.87
N CYS A 158 -8.85 0.41 4.64
CA CYS A 158 -8.31 -0.93 4.76
C CYS A 158 -8.63 -1.54 6.12
N VAL A 159 -8.61 -2.88 6.18
CA VAL A 159 -8.53 -3.63 7.42
C VAL A 159 -7.13 -4.22 7.59
N THR A 160 -6.61 -4.25 8.81
CA THR A 160 -5.31 -4.87 9.11
C THR A 160 -5.50 -6.34 9.47
N LEU A 161 -4.81 -7.25 8.77
CA LEU A 161 -4.94 -8.70 9.00
C LEU A 161 -3.95 -9.25 10.04
N LEU A 162 -2.90 -8.50 10.36
CA LEU A 162 -1.89 -8.85 11.34
C LEU A 162 -1.10 -7.62 11.81
N ASN A 163 -0.46 -7.72 12.97
CA ASN A 163 0.54 -6.76 13.42
C ASN A 163 1.94 -7.16 12.90
N ARG A 164 2.50 -6.34 11.98
CA ARG A 164 3.81 -6.62 11.37
C ARG A 164 4.99 -6.49 12.34
N LEU A 165 4.80 -5.80 13.48
CA LEU A 165 5.77 -5.75 14.57
C LEU A 165 5.86 -7.08 15.35
N GLU A 166 4.85 -7.94 15.22
CA GLU A 166 4.76 -9.23 15.92
C GLU A 166 5.00 -10.43 15.00
N GLY A 167 4.99 -10.25 13.68
CA GLY A 167 5.22 -11.35 12.75
C GLY A 167 5.01 -10.97 11.29
N ASP A 168 5.11 -11.98 10.42
CA ASP A 168 4.82 -11.86 9.00
C ASP A 168 3.64 -12.75 8.60
N GLN A 169 3.57 -13.98 9.09
CA GLN A 169 2.49 -14.91 8.73
C GLN A 169 1.14 -14.50 9.34
N VAL A 170 0.08 -14.54 8.53
CA VAL A 170 -1.31 -14.40 8.99
C VAL A 170 -1.70 -15.70 9.68
N LYS A 171 -1.94 -15.63 10.99
CA LYS A 171 -2.31 -16.80 11.81
C LYS A 171 -3.81 -16.90 12.09
N SER A 172 -4.57 -15.88 11.69
CA SER A 172 -6.02 -15.82 11.87
C SER A 172 -6.73 -16.94 11.13
N THR A 173 -7.78 -17.48 11.74
CA THR A 173 -8.64 -18.49 11.11
C THR A 173 -9.43 -17.89 9.95
N LYS A 174 -9.91 -18.74 9.03
CA LYS A 174 -10.78 -18.31 7.92
C LYS A 174 -12.02 -17.55 8.40
N ALA A 175 -12.61 -17.95 9.53
CA ALA A 175 -13.76 -17.26 10.11
C ALA A 175 -13.40 -15.84 10.59
N GLN A 176 -12.25 -15.67 11.24
CA GLN A 176 -11.75 -14.36 11.66
C GLN A 176 -11.41 -13.47 10.46
N LEU A 177 -10.74 -14.02 9.44
CA LEU A 177 -10.42 -13.26 8.23
C LEU A 177 -11.68 -12.77 7.52
N LYS A 178 -12.71 -13.62 7.42
CA LYS A 178 -14.00 -13.20 6.87
C LYS A 178 -14.61 -12.05 7.65
N ASP A 179 -14.60 -12.10 8.98
CA ASP A 179 -15.07 -10.98 9.80
C ASP A 179 -14.27 -9.71 9.54
N PHE A 180 -12.95 -9.80 9.46
CA PHE A 180 -12.07 -8.65 9.21
C PHE A 180 -12.37 -8.01 7.85
N GLU A 181 -12.45 -8.82 6.80
CA GLU A 181 -12.73 -8.40 5.42
C GLU A 181 -14.07 -7.67 5.29
N GLU A 182 -15.07 -7.97 6.14
CA GLU A 182 -16.37 -7.30 6.12
C GLU A 182 -16.34 -5.88 6.74
N ARG A 183 -15.35 -5.56 7.60
CA ARG A 183 -15.32 -4.29 8.36
C ARG A 183 -15.24 -3.03 7.49
N PRO A 184 -14.37 -2.95 6.45
CA PRO A 184 -14.33 -1.80 5.55
C PRO A 184 -15.67 -1.57 4.84
N PHE A 185 -16.34 -2.65 4.40
CA PHE A 185 -17.63 -2.55 3.74
C PHE A 185 -18.72 -2.03 4.66
N LYS A 186 -18.72 -2.40 5.95
CA LYS A 186 -19.66 -1.87 6.94
C LYS A 186 -19.50 -0.34 7.07
N LEU A 187 -18.27 0.15 7.24
CA LEU A 187 -18.00 1.59 7.33
C LEU A 187 -18.42 2.34 6.07
N VAL A 188 -18.01 1.84 4.89
CA VAL A 188 -18.35 2.47 3.61
C VAL A 188 -19.86 2.45 3.36
N SER A 189 -20.56 1.38 3.72
CA SER A 189 -22.02 1.29 3.60
C SER A 189 -22.73 2.33 4.47
N ARG A 190 -22.25 2.56 5.71
CA ARG A 190 -22.75 3.63 6.58
C ARG A 190 -22.53 5.01 5.98
N PHE A 191 -21.35 5.26 5.42
CA PHE A 191 -21.04 6.49 4.71
C PHE A 191 -21.99 6.72 3.52
N ILE A 192 -22.17 5.72 2.66
CA ILE A 192 -23.09 5.79 1.51
C ILE A 192 -24.52 6.09 1.97
N ARG A 193 -25.01 5.37 2.99
CA ARG A 193 -26.35 5.58 3.53
C ARG A 193 -26.53 7.00 4.07
N ARG A 194 -25.55 7.52 4.82
CA ARG A 194 -25.62 8.83 5.46
C ARG A 194 -25.51 10.00 4.48
N TYR A 195 -24.53 9.96 3.58
CA TYR A 195 -24.14 11.13 2.78
C TYR A 195 -24.54 11.04 1.31
N ILE A 196 -24.93 9.87 0.81
CA ILE A 196 -25.35 9.70 -0.59
C ILE A 196 -26.86 9.48 -0.66
N ILE A 197 -27.39 8.55 0.13
CA ILE A 197 -28.82 8.20 0.06
C ILE A 197 -29.67 9.25 0.79
N ASN A 198 -29.32 9.62 2.02
CA ASN A 198 -30.11 10.55 2.83
C ASN A 198 -29.86 12.04 2.53
N SER A 199 -28.96 12.35 1.58
CA SER A 199 -28.66 13.72 1.14
C SER A 199 -29.32 14.08 -0.19
N ALA A 200 -30.09 13.16 -0.78
CA ALA A 200 -30.96 13.36 -1.94
C ALA A 200 -32.41 13.56 -1.49
#